data_AF-A0A955BH95-F1
#
_entry.id   AF-A0A955BH95-F1
#
_cell.length_a   1.000
_cell.length_b   1.000
_cell.length_c   1.000
_cell.angle_alpha   90.00
_cell.angle_beta   90.00
_cell.angle_gamma   90.00
#
_symmetry.space_group_name_H-M   'P 1'
#
loop_
_entity.id
_entity.type
_entity.pdbx_description
1 polymer ?
#
loop_
_entity_poly.entity_id
_entity_poly.type
_entity_poly.pdbx_seq_one_letter_code
_entity_poly.pdbx_strand_id
1 'polypeptide(L)'
;YIGNNVYNRISFKLKKKRIVNPPDLWVRADGVYDAIIDPASFFKAQGIIQERNRRFSNEELIAMLSRLIEQHSDISAHLIDRAEGIPSSATYRARFGTLVQAYRLAGFEPDRDFSYVEINRRLRQLHPTLMDDTVQRLESVGASIGTGDNDRMLLVNGEYTASLVLSRCWQTQAGALRWNIRFGKQRLPDITIMVRMNPANDEPSDFYLLPLFDIHAPSLRFGEYNASYVDAYRFQSLDGFAQLALRTRIEGRS
;
A
#
# COMPACT_ATOMS: atom_id res chain seq x y z
N TYR A 1 6.16 20.99 28.56
CA TYR A 1 5.71 22.39 28.67
C TYR A 1 6.51 23.06 29.77
N ILE A 2 7.18 24.18 29.50
CA ILE A 2 8.16 24.81 30.41
C ILE A 2 7.64 26.06 31.13
N GLY A 3 6.31 26.23 31.21
CA GLY A 3 5.73 27.39 31.90
C GLY A 3 5.54 28.65 31.04
N ASN A 4 5.94 28.63 29.76
CA ASN A 4 5.80 29.80 28.89
C ASN A 4 4.35 29.91 28.38
N ASN A 5 3.76 31.09 28.49
CA ASN A 5 2.50 31.43 27.84
C ASN A 5 2.80 32.01 26.46
N VAL A 6 2.35 31.32 25.40
CA VAL A 6 2.53 31.78 24.02
C VAL A 6 1.17 31.79 23.33
N TYR A 7 0.69 32.96 22.95
CA TYR A 7 -0.56 33.14 22.22
C TYR A 7 -0.35 33.94 20.93
N ASN A 8 -1.43 34.11 20.16
CA ASN A 8 -1.39 34.71 18.82
C ASN A 8 -0.53 33.92 17.80
N ARG A 9 -0.40 32.59 17.94
CA ARG A 9 0.28 31.73 16.94
C ARG A 9 -0.50 31.61 15.63
N ILE A 10 -1.81 31.76 15.69
CA ILE A 10 -2.73 31.68 14.56
C ILE A 10 -3.74 32.82 14.70
N SER A 11 -4.01 33.53 13.61
CA SER A 11 -5.08 34.53 13.56
C SER A 11 -6.20 34.06 12.61
N PHE A 12 -7.45 34.28 13.04
CA PHE A 12 -8.64 34.02 12.23
C PHE A 12 -9.62 35.19 12.41
N LYS A 13 -9.46 36.21 11.55
CA LYS A 13 -10.33 37.39 11.54
C LYS A 13 -11.63 37.05 10.79
N LEU A 14 -12.75 37.63 11.23
CA LEU A 14 -14.07 37.37 10.66
C LEU A 14 -14.05 37.51 9.12
N LYS A 15 -14.58 36.50 8.42
CA LYS A 15 -14.61 36.38 6.95
C LYS A 15 -13.24 36.38 6.24
N LYS A 16 -12.13 36.16 6.95
CA LYS A 16 -10.79 36.03 6.36
C LYS A 16 -10.23 34.62 6.52
N LYS A 17 -9.32 34.24 5.64
CA LYS A 17 -8.58 32.98 5.73
C LYS A 17 -7.79 32.92 7.03
N ARG A 18 -7.73 31.75 7.67
CA ARG A 18 -6.88 31.49 8.82
C ARG A 18 -5.41 31.62 8.43
N ILE A 19 -4.64 32.43 9.15
CA ILE A 19 -3.23 32.70 8.88
C ILE A 19 -2.41 32.20 10.09
N VAL A 20 -1.31 31.49 9.81
CA VAL A 20 -0.28 31.19 10.81
C VAL A 20 0.60 32.42 10.93
N ASN A 21 0.64 33.02 12.12
CA ASN A 21 1.38 34.26 12.31
C ASN A 21 2.88 33.95 12.46
N PRO A 22 3.78 34.77 11.88
CA PRO A 22 5.22 34.60 12.07
C PRO A 22 5.62 34.87 13.54
N PRO A 23 6.76 34.32 14.01
CA PRO A 23 7.13 34.34 15.42
C PRO A 23 7.28 35.73 16.06
N ASP A 24 7.60 36.74 15.26
CA ASP A 24 7.69 38.15 15.67
C ASP A 24 6.34 38.74 16.12
N LEU A 25 5.22 38.17 15.66
CA LEU A 25 3.87 38.55 16.07
C LEU A 25 3.35 37.72 17.24
N TRP A 26 4.10 36.74 17.73
CA TRP A 26 3.67 35.92 18.86
C TRP A 26 3.80 36.74 20.14
N VAL A 27 2.76 36.70 20.95
CA VAL A 27 2.86 37.27 22.30
C VAL A 27 3.31 36.16 23.23
N ARG A 28 4.51 36.33 23.78
CA ARG A 28 5.18 35.35 24.63
C ARG A 28 5.50 35.97 25.98
N ALA A 29 5.12 35.25 27.03
CA ALA A 29 5.57 35.50 28.39
C ALA A 29 6.20 34.22 28.93
N ASP A 30 7.46 34.28 29.29
CA ASP A 30 8.24 33.10 29.69
C ASP A 30 8.11 32.85 31.20
N GLY A 31 8.00 31.58 31.62
CA GLY A 31 7.96 31.19 33.04
C GLY A 31 6.75 31.67 33.85
N VAL A 32 5.62 32.00 33.22
CA VAL A 32 4.41 32.50 33.91
C VAL A 32 3.69 31.41 34.69
N TYR A 33 3.89 30.15 34.31
CA TYR A 33 3.31 28.98 34.97
C TYR A 33 4.41 28.04 35.44
N ASP A 34 4.06 27.18 36.40
CA ASP A 34 4.96 26.13 36.85
C ASP A 34 5.28 25.18 35.68
N ALA A 35 6.58 24.95 35.50
CA ALA A 35 7.07 24.08 34.45
C ALA A 35 6.71 22.62 34.76
N ILE A 36 6.04 21.95 33.82
CA ILE A 36 5.71 20.52 33.94
C ILE A 36 6.96 19.65 33.74
N ILE A 37 7.92 20.14 32.94
CA ILE A 37 9.18 19.47 32.64
C ILE A 37 10.34 20.45 32.75
N ASP A 38 11.54 19.94 32.98
CA ASP A 38 12.73 20.77 33.06
C ASP A 38 13.05 21.43 31.70
N PRO A 39 13.56 22.67 31.71
CA PRO A 39 13.91 23.38 30.48
C PRO A 39 14.93 22.65 29.61
N ALA A 40 15.91 21.96 30.21
CA ALA A 40 16.95 21.29 29.44
C ALA A 40 16.38 20.13 28.59
N SER A 41 15.48 19.32 29.14
CA SER A 41 14.75 18.29 28.40
C SER A 41 13.87 18.87 27.31
N PHE A 42 13.18 20.00 27.57
CA PHE A 42 12.38 20.66 26.56
C PHE A 42 13.21 21.17 25.38
N PHE A 43 14.34 21.83 25.64
CA PHE A 43 15.22 22.31 24.59
C PHE A 43 15.92 21.16 23.84
N LYS A 44 16.30 20.09 24.54
CA LYS A 44 16.82 18.86 23.90
C LYS A 44 15.78 18.26 22.95
N ALA A 45 14.53 18.15 23.38
CA ALA A 45 13.44 17.65 22.54
C ALA A 45 13.15 18.60 21.35
N GLN A 46 13.16 19.92 21.55
CA GLN A 46 13.03 20.90 20.47
C GLN A 46 14.17 20.78 19.45
N GLY A 47 15.42 20.60 19.90
CA GLY A 47 16.57 20.37 19.04
C GLY A 47 16.38 19.11 18.18
N ILE A 48 16.00 17.99 18.78
CA ILE A 48 15.69 16.75 18.07
C ILE A 48 14.57 16.95 17.03
N ILE A 49 13.52 17.70 17.37
CA ILE A 49 12.41 17.99 16.44
C ILE A 49 12.86 18.89 15.29
N GLN A 50 13.68 19.90 15.55
CA GLN A 50 14.21 20.79 14.51
C GLN A 50 15.15 20.05 13.57
N GLU A 51 16.02 19.19 14.11
CA GLU A 51 16.94 18.35 13.35
C GLU A 51 16.16 17.35 12.47
N ARG A 52 15.08 16.75 13.00
CA ARG A 52 14.15 15.91 12.23
C ARG A 52 13.37 16.67 11.15
N ASN A 53 13.15 17.97 11.33
CA ASN A 53 12.48 18.85 10.37
C ASN A 53 13.44 19.48 9.35
N ARG A 54 14.73 19.12 9.36
CA ARG A 54 15.69 19.55 8.35
C ARG A 54 15.20 19.07 6.98
N ARG A 55 14.95 20.02 6.08
CA ARG A 55 14.55 19.72 4.70
C ARG A 55 15.80 19.39 3.90
N PHE A 56 16.02 18.09 3.66
CA PHE A 56 17.06 17.64 2.75
C PHE A 56 16.66 17.88 1.29
N SER A 57 17.58 18.39 0.49
CA SER A 57 17.46 18.43 -0.97
C SER A 57 17.51 17.01 -1.55
N ASN A 58 17.12 16.84 -2.82
CA ASN A 58 17.22 15.52 -3.45
C ASN A 58 18.69 15.08 -3.55
N GLU A 59 19.59 16.02 -3.85
CA GLU A 59 21.03 15.81 -3.97
C GLU A 59 21.63 15.40 -2.62
N GLU A 60 21.26 16.07 -1.53
CA GLU A 60 21.71 15.71 -0.18
C GLU A 60 21.26 14.30 0.21
N LEU A 61 20.00 13.94 -0.07
CA LEU A 61 19.48 12.60 0.19
C LEU A 61 20.28 11.53 -0.55
N ILE A 62 20.53 11.74 -1.84
CA ILE A 62 21.27 10.79 -2.68
C ILE A 62 22.73 10.70 -2.21
N ALA A 63 23.37 11.81 -1.85
CA ALA A 63 24.73 11.80 -1.33
C ALA A 63 24.85 11.03 -0.01
N MET A 64 23.88 11.19 0.91
CA MET A 64 23.85 10.42 2.15
C MET A 64 23.64 8.93 1.88
N LEU A 65 22.76 8.58 0.94
CA LEU A 65 22.49 7.19 0.58
C LEU A 65 23.72 6.54 -0.09
N SER A 66 24.40 7.27 -0.97
CA SER A 66 25.63 6.82 -1.63
C SER A 66 26.75 6.52 -0.62
N ARG A 67 26.97 7.40 0.37
CA ARG A 67 27.92 7.14 1.46
C ARG A 67 27.57 5.90 2.28
N LEU A 68 26.27 5.68 2.56
CA LEU A 68 25.83 4.48 3.26
C LEU A 68 26.12 3.22 2.45
N ILE A 69 25.92 3.27 1.13
CA ILE A 69 26.23 2.17 0.22
C ILE A 69 27.73 1.87 0.21
N GLU A 70 28.60 2.88 0.17
CA GLU A 70 30.06 2.69 0.19
C GLU A 70 30.55 1.99 1.47
N GLN A 71 29.84 2.17 2.58
CA GLN A 71 30.21 1.62 3.89
C GLN A 71 29.71 0.20 4.14
N HIS A 72 28.79 -0.30 3.32
CA HIS A 72 28.11 -1.57 3.55
C HIS A 72 28.02 -2.42 2.28
N SER A 73 28.46 -3.68 2.36
CA SER A 73 28.38 -4.63 1.25
C SER A 73 26.96 -5.04 0.88
N ASP A 74 25.99 -4.89 1.79
CA ASP A 74 24.58 -5.23 1.59
C ASP A 74 23.67 -4.07 2.01
N ILE A 75 22.92 -3.51 1.06
CA ILE A 75 21.97 -2.43 1.31
C ILE A 75 20.54 -2.98 1.44
N SER A 76 19.82 -2.59 2.49
CA SER A 76 18.41 -2.96 2.67
C SER A 76 17.63 -1.81 3.30
N ALA A 77 16.30 -1.82 3.12
CA ALA A 77 15.44 -0.83 3.77
C ALA A 77 15.63 -0.82 5.30
N HIS A 78 15.81 -2.00 5.90
CA HIS A 78 16.05 -2.16 7.33
C HIS A 78 17.41 -1.57 7.76
N LEU A 79 18.46 -1.69 6.93
CA LEU A 79 19.75 -1.05 7.21
C LEU A 79 19.61 0.47 7.20
N ILE A 80 18.92 1.04 6.21
CA ILE A 80 18.67 2.48 6.13
C ILE A 80 17.89 2.96 7.35
N ASP A 81 16.83 2.24 7.73
CA ASP A 81 15.99 2.62 8.88
C ASP A 81 16.73 2.52 10.23
N ARG A 82 17.88 1.82 10.28
CA ARG A 82 18.75 1.72 11.45
C ARG A 82 19.96 2.65 11.43
N ALA A 83 20.34 3.17 10.27
CA ALA A 83 21.49 4.03 10.13
C ALA A 83 21.22 5.39 10.79
N GLU A 84 22.16 5.86 11.59
CA GLU A 84 22.07 7.18 12.22
C GLU A 84 22.46 8.28 11.23
N GLY A 85 21.83 9.46 11.36
CA GLY A 85 22.17 10.63 10.55
C GLY A 85 21.68 10.61 9.09
N ILE A 86 20.89 9.60 8.70
CA ILE A 86 20.27 9.50 7.38
C ILE A 86 18.73 9.41 7.50
N PRO A 87 17.97 9.93 6.52
CA PRO A 87 16.52 9.77 6.52
C PRO A 87 16.05 8.33 6.32
N SER A 88 14.83 8.04 6.77
CA SER A 88 14.24 6.69 6.68
C SER A 88 14.11 6.20 5.24
N SER A 89 14.05 4.88 5.07
CA SER A 89 13.76 4.23 3.79
C SER A 89 12.43 4.69 3.19
N ALA A 90 11.46 5.07 4.03
CA ALA A 90 10.18 5.65 3.59
C ALA A 90 10.36 7.05 2.97
N THR A 91 11.25 7.88 3.52
CA THR A 91 11.58 9.20 2.97
C THR A 91 12.15 9.07 1.55
N TYR A 92 13.07 8.13 1.33
CA TYR A 92 13.62 7.85 0.00
C TYR A 92 12.55 7.38 -0.98
N ARG A 93 11.67 6.45 -0.59
CA ARG A 93 10.55 6.01 -1.44
C ARG A 93 9.63 7.17 -1.80
N ALA A 94 9.30 8.03 -0.86
CA ALA A 94 8.41 9.17 -1.10
C ALA A 94 9.04 10.18 -2.08
N ARG A 95 10.35 10.42 -1.99
CA ARG A 95 11.06 11.42 -2.81
C ARG A 95 11.44 10.92 -4.20
N PHE A 96 11.79 9.65 -4.32
CA PHE A 96 12.31 9.05 -5.56
C PHE A 96 11.40 7.96 -6.15
N GLY A 97 10.20 7.78 -5.60
CA GLY A 97 9.19 6.81 -6.00
C GLY A 97 9.44 5.40 -5.46
N THR A 98 10.65 4.87 -5.63
CA THR A 98 11.02 3.52 -5.15
C THR A 98 12.41 3.53 -4.55
N LEU A 99 12.67 2.59 -3.63
CA LEU A 99 13.99 2.51 -3.00
C LEU A 99 15.08 2.09 -4.00
N VAL A 100 14.68 1.32 -5.01
CA VAL A 100 15.52 0.89 -6.12
C VAL A 100 15.96 2.07 -6.97
N GLN A 101 15.02 2.96 -7.28
CA GLN A 101 15.34 4.18 -8.01
C GLN A 101 16.27 5.07 -7.20
N ALA A 102 16.07 5.16 -5.88
CA ALA A 102 16.99 5.86 -4.99
C ALA A 102 18.41 5.24 -5.02
N TYR A 103 18.52 3.91 -5.03
CA TYR A 103 19.81 3.22 -5.15
C TYR A 103 20.52 3.51 -6.48
N ARG A 104 19.80 3.42 -7.62
CA ARG A 104 20.38 3.73 -8.93
C ARG A 104 20.86 5.17 -9.02
N LEU A 105 20.07 6.12 -8.51
CA LEU A 105 20.47 7.53 -8.43
C LEU A 105 21.69 7.73 -7.52
N ALA A 106 21.86 6.87 -6.50
CA ALA A 106 23.03 6.84 -5.62
C ALA A 106 24.22 6.02 -6.17
N GLY A 107 24.16 5.57 -7.44
CA GLY A 107 25.24 4.86 -8.11
C GLY A 107 25.34 3.37 -7.75
N PHE A 108 24.31 2.79 -7.14
CA PHE A 108 24.25 1.37 -6.79
C PHE A 108 23.24 0.64 -7.65
N GLU A 109 23.72 -0.31 -8.45
CA GLU A 109 22.83 -1.28 -9.10
C GLU A 109 22.71 -2.50 -8.17
N PRO A 110 21.53 -2.77 -7.60
CA PRO A 110 21.41 -3.89 -6.68
C PRO A 110 21.47 -5.23 -7.42
N ASP A 111 22.30 -6.15 -6.92
CA ASP A 111 22.34 -7.55 -7.40
C ASP A 111 21.02 -8.30 -7.20
N ARG A 112 20.18 -7.85 -6.24
CA ARG A 112 18.85 -8.43 -6.02
C ARG A 112 17.88 -7.90 -7.05
N ASP A 113 17.35 -8.80 -7.87
CA ASP A 113 16.34 -8.49 -8.88
C ASP A 113 15.13 -7.75 -8.28
N PHE A 114 15.09 -6.45 -8.54
CA PHE A 114 14.01 -5.55 -8.17
C PHE A 114 12.96 -5.41 -9.28
N SER A 115 13.00 -6.27 -10.32
CA SER A 115 11.97 -6.39 -11.37
C SER A 115 10.55 -6.36 -10.80
N TYR A 116 10.37 -6.91 -9.60
CA TYR A 116 9.09 -6.95 -8.93
C TYR A 116 8.44 -5.57 -8.70
N VAL A 117 9.22 -4.50 -8.61
CA VAL A 117 8.70 -3.14 -8.44
C VAL A 117 8.07 -2.64 -9.74
N GLU A 118 8.72 -2.91 -10.87
CA GLU A 118 8.18 -2.60 -12.19
C GLU A 118 6.98 -3.48 -12.51
N ILE A 119 7.06 -4.78 -12.20
CA ILE A 119 5.94 -5.71 -12.28
C ILE A 119 4.76 -5.18 -11.46
N ASN A 120 4.96 -4.82 -10.19
CA ASN A 120 3.89 -4.27 -9.35
C ASN A 120 3.35 -2.92 -9.88
N ARG A 121 4.13 -2.16 -10.65
CA ARG A 121 3.64 -0.95 -11.34
C ARG A 121 2.74 -1.35 -12.51
N ARG A 122 3.18 -2.26 -13.38
CA ARG A 122 2.38 -2.80 -14.49
C ARG A 122 1.08 -3.44 -13.99
N LEU A 123 1.12 -4.25 -12.93
CA LEU A 123 -0.08 -4.85 -12.35
C LEU A 123 -1.07 -3.80 -11.80
N ARG A 124 -0.58 -2.69 -11.25
CA ARG A 124 -1.45 -1.57 -10.84
C ARG A 124 -2.09 -0.86 -12.03
N GLN A 125 -1.42 -0.83 -13.19
CA GLN A 125 -1.98 -0.28 -14.42
C GLN A 125 -2.97 -1.23 -15.09
N LEU A 126 -2.75 -2.55 -14.95
CA LEU A 126 -3.63 -3.59 -15.50
C LEU A 126 -4.90 -3.80 -14.66
N HIS A 127 -4.83 -3.58 -13.34
CA HIS A 127 -5.94 -3.83 -12.41
C HIS A 127 -7.25 -3.11 -12.81
N PRO A 128 -7.26 -1.81 -13.17
CA PRO A 128 -8.48 -1.14 -13.64
C PRO A 128 -9.08 -1.82 -14.88
N THR A 129 -8.26 -2.17 -15.87
CA THR A 129 -8.75 -2.83 -17.10
C THR A 129 -9.41 -4.18 -16.82
N LEU A 130 -8.81 -5.00 -15.94
CA LEU A 130 -9.42 -6.27 -15.55
C LEU A 130 -10.66 -6.10 -14.68
N MET A 131 -10.70 -5.05 -13.86
CA MET A 131 -11.88 -4.70 -13.09
C MET A 131 -13.04 -4.32 -14.02
N ASP A 132 -12.79 -3.47 -15.01
CA ASP A 132 -13.78 -3.04 -15.99
C ASP A 132 -14.31 -4.23 -16.81
N ASP A 133 -13.44 -5.14 -17.29
CA ASP A 133 -13.87 -6.38 -17.95
C ASP A 133 -14.71 -7.27 -17.03
N THR A 134 -14.33 -7.39 -15.74
CA THR A 134 -15.11 -8.14 -14.75
C THR A 134 -16.51 -7.56 -14.57
N VAL A 135 -16.61 -6.23 -14.44
CA VAL A 135 -17.90 -5.51 -14.30
C VAL A 135 -18.75 -5.69 -15.54
N GLN A 136 -18.19 -5.49 -16.74
CA GLN A 136 -18.93 -5.67 -18.00
C GLN A 136 -19.48 -7.09 -18.16
N ARG A 137 -18.71 -8.11 -17.80
CA ARG A 137 -19.18 -9.51 -17.81
C ARG A 137 -20.35 -9.73 -16.86
N LEU A 138 -20.28 -9.22 -15.64
CA LEU A 138 -21.38 -9.31 -14.68
C LEU A 138 -22.65 -8.60 -15.18
N GLU A 139 -22.50 -7.40 -15.73
CA GLU A 139 -23.64 -6.64 -16.28
C GLU A 139 -24.25 -7.34 -17.49
N SER A 140 -23.45 -7.99 -18.33
CA SER A 140 -23.92 -8.73 -19.51
C SER A 140 -24.81 -9.93 -19.17
N VAL A 141 -24.67 -10.49 -17.96
CA VAL A 141 -25.54 -11.55 -17.43
C VAL A 141 -26.70 -10.99 -16.59
N GLY A 142 -26.87 -9.66 -16.58
CA GLY A 142 -27.97 -8.97 -15.91
C GLY A 142 -27.72 -8.67 -14.42
N ALA A 143 -26.47 -8.79 -13.95
CA ALA A 143 -26.14 -8.42 -12.58
C ALA A 143 -26.07 -6.90 -12.40
N SER A 144 -26.47 -6.39 -11.23
CA SER A 144 -26.31 -4.98 -10.88
C SER A 144 -25.05 -4.79 -10.02
N ILE A 145 -24.18 -3.86 -10.37
CA ILE A 145 -22.95 -3.57 -9.62
C ILE A 145 -23.09 -2.27 -8.83
N GLY A 146 -22.97 -2.36 -7.51
CA GLY A 146 -22.94 -1.24 -6.58
C GLY A 146 -21.52 -0.88 -6.13
N THR A 147 -21.35 0.32 -5.56
CA THR A 147 -20.08 0.75 -4.95
C THR A 147 -19.85 0.04 -3.62
N GLY A 148 -18.74 -0.70 -3.49
CA GLY A 148 -18.32 -1.28 -2.22
C GLY A 148 -17.68 -0.26 -1.27
N ASP A 149 -17.20 -0.73 -0.10
CA ASP A 149 -16.58 0.16 0.91
C ASP A 149 -15.24 0.77 0.45
N ASN A 150 -14.67 0.31 -0.67
CA ASN A 150 -13.47 0.87 -1.29
C ASN A 150 -13.47 0.63 -2.82
N ASP A 151 -12.59 1.34 -3.55
CA ASP A 151 -12.41 1.24 -5.01
C ASP A 151 -12.10 -0.17 -5.55
N ARG A 152 -11.85 -1.15 -4.67
CA ARG A 152 -11.50 -2.52 -5.04
C ARG A 152 -12.59 -3.52 -4.69
N MET A 153 -13.70 -3.08 -4.11
CA MET A 153 -14.83 -3.93 -3.75
C MET A 153 -16.06 -3.62 -4.59
N LEU A 154 -16.66 -4.68 -5.12
CA LEU A 154 -17.91 -4.66 -5.86
C LEU A 154 -19.01 -5.21 -4.95
N LEU A 155 -20.15 -4.51 -4.89
CA LEU A 155 -21.36 -5.08 -4.31
C LEU A 155 -22.20 -5.65 -5.46
N VAL A 156 -22.20 -6.96 -5.63
CA VAL A 156 -22.92 -7.63 -6.71
C VAL A 156 -24.34 -7.88 -6.27
N ASN A 157 -25.31 -7.44 -7.08
CA ASN A 157 -26.75 -7.64 -6.86
C ASN A 157 -27.31 -7.04 -5.56
N GLY A 158 -26.50 -6.31 -4.77
CA GLY A 158 -26.86 -5.93 -3.40
C GLY A 158 -26.78 -7.09 -2.41
N GLU A 159 -26.22 -8.23 -2.80
CA GLU A 159 -26.31 -9.51 -2.09
C GLU A 159 -24.97 -9.95 -1.50
N TYR A 160 -23.89 -9.84 -2.27
CA TYR A 160 -22.56 -10.25 -1.83
C TYR A 160 -21.47 -9.31 -2.34
N THR A 161 -20.38 -9.27 -1.58
CA THR A 161 -19.20 -8.46 -1.88
C THR A 161 -18.14 -9.29 -2.58
N ALA A 162 -17.51 -8.71 -3.60
CA ALA A 162 -16.41 -9.33 -4.33
C ALA A 162 -15.22 -8.38 -4.47
N SER A 163 -13.99 -8.90 -4.48
CA SER A 163 -12.79 -8.10 -4.75
C SER A 163 -11.83 -8.81 -5.69
N LEU A 164 -11.31 -8.07 -6.68
CA LEU A 164 -10.32 -8.56 -7.65
C LEU A 164 -8.90 -8.24 -7.19
N VAL A 165 -8.05 -9.27 -7.12
CA VAL A 165 -6.65 -9.15 -6.69
C VAL A 165 -5.72 -9.82 -7.71
N LEU A 166 -4.77 -9.06 -8.27
CA LEU A 166 -3.73 -9.60 -9.14
C LEU A 166 -2.58 -10.14 -8.30
N SER A 167 -2.33 -11.44 -8.39
CA SER A 167 -1.15 -12.08 -7.81
C SER A 167 -0.06 -12.23 -8.86
N ARG A 168 1.06 -11.57 -8.65
CA ARG A 168 2.25 -11.75 -9.49
C ARG A 168 2.77 -13.19 -9.46
N CYS A 169 3.26 -13.66 -10.59
CA CYS A 169 4.09 -14.85 -10.69
C CYS A 169 5.52 -14.50 -10.29
N TRP A 170 6.16 -15.38 -9.52
CA TRP A 170 7.60 -15.35 -9.31
C TRP A 170 8.15 -16.77 -9.42
N GLN A 171 9.36 -16.87 -9.95
CA GLN A 171 10.06 -18.15 -10.10
C GLN A 171 11.03 -18.35 -8.94
N THR A 172 11.02 -19.55 -8.37
CA THR A 172 12.01 -19.95 -7.35
C THR A 172 13.37 -20.22 -8.01
N GLN A 173 14.44 -20.28 -7.22
CA GLN A 173 15.77 -20.66 -7.73
C GLN A 173 15.77 -22.05 -8.41
N ALA A 174 14.89 -22.95 -7.97
CA ALA A 174 14.72 -24.28 -8.55
C ALA A 174 13.81 -24.29 -9.81
N GLY A 175 13.38 -23.14 -10.30
CA GLY A 175 12.58 -23.02 -11.53
C GLY A 175 11.06 -23.12 -11.34
N ALA A 176 10.57 -23.51 -10.16
CA ALA A 176 9.13 -23.65 -9.91
C ALA A 176 8.42 -22.28 -9.85
N LEU A 177 7.21 -22.20 -10.40
CA LEU A 177 6.39 -20.99 -10.39
C LEU A 177 5.55 -20.88 -9.12
N ARG A 178 5.41 -19.65 -8.60
CA ARG A 178 4.73 -19.37 -7.34
C ARG A 178 3.92 -18.08 -7.40
N TRP A 179 2.79 -18.11 -6.68
CA TRP A 179 1.88 -17.00 -6.47
C TRP A 179 1.53 -16.90 -4.98
N ASN A 180 1.11 -15.73 -4.53
CA ASN A 180 0.77 -15.50 -3.13
C ASN A 180 -0.27 -14.38 -3.01
N ILE A 181 -1.34 -14.67 -2.28
CA ILE A 181 -2.31 -13.67 -1.83
C ILE A 181 -2.19 -13.48 -0.33
N ARG A 182 -2.21 -12.22 0.10
CA ARG A 182 -2.22 -11.84 1.51
C ARG A 182 -3.55 -11.17 1.81
N PHE A 183 -4.23 -11.67 2.83
CA PHE A 183 -5.48 -11.10 3.32
C PHE A 183 -5.13 -10.02 4.35
N GLY A 184 -5.65 -8.81 4.12
CA GLY A 184 -5.44 -7.68 5.02
C GLY A 184 -6.21 -7.83 6.33
N LYS A 185 -6.01 -6.89 7.27
CA LYS A 185 -6.82 -6.78 8.49
C LYS A 185 -8.18 -6.10 8.26
N GLN A 186 -8.44 -5.64 7.04
CA GLN A 186 -9.72 -5.02 6.68
C GLN A 186 -10.79 -6.10 6.50
N ARG A 187 -12.07 -5.69 6.48
CA ARG A 187 -13.17 -6.58 6.14
C ARG A 187 -12.88 -7.24 4.79
N LEU A 188 -12.86 -8.57 4.80
CA LEU A 188 -12.67 -9.35 3.59
C LEU A 188 -13.99 -9.44 2.82
N PRO A 189 -13.94 -9.48 1.48
CA PRO A 189 -15.13 -9.68 0.68
C PRO A 189 -15.66 -11.10 0.88
N ASP A 190 -16.94 -11.31 0.56
CA ASP A 190 -17.55 -12.64 0.56
C ASP A 190 -16.86 -13.56 -0.46
N ILE A 191 -16.41 -13.00 -1.60
CA ILE A 191 -15.63 -13.70 -2.63
C ILE A 191 -14.39 -12.88 -3.01
N THR A 192 -13.20 -13.49 -2.91
CA THR A 192 -11.97 -12.92 -3.47
C THR A 192 -11.66 -13.56 -4.82
N ILE A 193 -11.65 -12.75 -5.88
CA ILE A 193 -11.26 -13.15 -7.22
C ILE A 193 -9.74 -12.93 -7.34
N MET A 194 -8.97 -13.99 -7.14
CA MET A 194 -7.52 -13.95 -7.34
C MET A 194 -7.18 -14.24 -8.79
N VAL A 195 -6.50 -13.29 -9.45
CA VAL A 195 -5.95 -13.45 -10.80
C VAL A 195 -4.51 -13.92 -10.67
N ARG A 196 -4.20 -15.14 -11.14
CA ARG A 196 -2.79 -15.56 -11.27
C ARG A 196 -2.23 -15.00 -12.56
N MET A 197 -1.17 -14.21 -12.46
CA MET A 197 -0.48 -13.70 -13.64
C MET A 197 0.43 -14.76 -14.26
N ASN A 198 0.68 -14.68 -15.57
CA ASN A 198 1.67 -15.52 -16.26
C ASN A 198 3.12 -15.21 -15.80
N PRO A 199 4.13 -16.00 -16.20
CA PRO A 199 5.53 -15.74 -15.84
C PRO A 199 6.04 -14.35 -16.22
N ALA A 200 5.57 -13.81 -17.35
CA ALA A 200 5.91 -12.45 -17.81
C ALA A 200 5.18 -11.33 -17.02
N ASN A 201 4.20 -11.69 -16.19
CA ASN A 201 3.35 -10.80 -15.42
C ASN A 201 2.63 -9.71 -16.23
N ASP A 202 2.28 -10.01 -17.48
CA ASP A 202 1.56 -9.10 -18.37
C ASP A 202 0.13 -9.57 -18.66
N GLU A 203 -0.16 -10.87 -18.54
CA GLU A 203 -1.48 -11.43 -18.81
C GLU A 203 -1.97 -12.37 -17.68
N PRO A 204 -3.30 -12.44 -17.44
CA PRO A 204 -3.90 -13.48 -16.60
C PRO A 204 -3.62 -14.88 -17.15
N SER A 205 -3.23 -15.81 -16.28
CA SER A 205 -3.17 -17.25 -16.59
C SER A 205 -4.47 -17.95 -16.25
N ASP A 206 -5.04 -17.65 -15.08
CA ASP A 206 -6.31 -18.19 -14.59
C ASP A 206 -6.80 -17.42 -13.35
N PHE A 207 -7.96 -17.82 -12.87
CA PHE A 207 -8.70 -17.15 -11.80
C PHE A 207 -9.03 -18.14 -10.69
N TYR A 208 -8.97 -17.69 -9.43
CA TYR A 208 -9.50 -18.42 -8.28
C TYR A 208 -10.62 -17.61 -7.64
N LEU A 209 -11.78 -18.24 -7.46
CA LEU A 209 -12.91 -17.65 -6.75
C LEU A 209 -12.89 -18.16 -5.31
N LEU A 210 -12.21 -17.44 -4.43
CA LEU A 210 -11.96 -17.85 -3.05
C LEU A 210 -13.06 -17.31 -2.14
N PRO A 211 -13.98 -18.15 -1.66
CA PRO A 211 -15.01 -17.71 -0.73
C PRO A 211 -14.41 -17.43 0.64
N LEU A 212 -14.97 -16.44 1.34
CA LEU A 212 -14.50 -16.03 2.67
C LEU A 212 -14.44 -17.17 3.67
N PHE A 213 -15.43 -18.06 3.65
CA PHE A 213 -15.57 -19.14 4.64
C PHE A 213 -14.47 -20.21 4.54
N ASP A 214 -13.84 -20.36 3.38
CA ASP A 214 -12.73 -21.31 3.17
C ASP A 214 -11.34 -20.69 3.36
N ILE A 215 -11.28 -19.38 3.61
CA ILE A 215 -10.02 -18.66 3.87
C ILE A 215 -9.69 -18.74 5.37
N HIS A 216 -8.93 -19.76 5.75
CA HIS A 216 -8.52 -19.99 7.14
C HIS A 216 -7.14 -19.42 7.50
N ALA A 217 -6.41 -18.84 6.54
CA ALA A 217 -5.04 -18.38 6.72
C ALA A 217 -4.86 -16.91 6.31
N PRO A 218 -3.95 -16.15 6.97
CA PRO A 218 -3.66 -14.76 6.61
C PRO A 218 -3.01 -14.61 5.23
N SER A 219 -2.55 -15.71 4.63
CA SER A 219 -2.06 -15.76 3.26
C SER A 219 -2.24 -17.14 2.67
N LEU A 220 -2.52 -17.22 1.37
CA LEU A 220 -2.52 -18.45 0.60
C LEU A 220 -1.41 -18.41 -0.45
N ARG A 221 -0.64 -19.51 -0.53
CA ARG A 221 0.43 -19.68 -1.51
C ARG A 221 0.00 -20.70 -2.53
N PHE A 222 0.27 -20.41 -3.80
CA PHE A 222 -0.11 -21.27 -4.91
C PHE A 222 1.14 -21.64 -5.71
N GLY A 223 1.16 -22.87 -6.19
CA GLY A 223 2.11 -23.38 -7.16
C GLY A 223 1.43 -23.72 -8.48
N GLU A 224 2.18 -24.37 -9.36
CA GLU A 224 1.66 -24.90 -10.64
C GLU A 224 0.61 -25.99 -10.41
N TYR A 225 0.81 -26.79 -9.36
CA TYR A 225 -0.10 -27.81 -8.87
C TYR A 225 -0.38 -27.54 -7.40
N ASN A 226 -1.66 -27.49 -7.01
CA ASN A 226 -2.06 -27.28 -5.61
C ASN A 226 -2.79 -28.50 -5.07
N ALA A 227 -3.12 -28.45 -3.79
CA ALA A 227 -4.02 -29.45 -3.22
C ALA A 227 -5.41 -29.32 -3.86
N SER A 228 -6.10 -30.45 -4.03
CA SER A 228 -7.39 -30.53 -4.73
C SER A 228 -8.45 -29.59 -4.17
N TYR A 229 -8.47 -29.38 -2.85
CA TYR A 229 -9.41 -28.45 -2.21
C TYR A 229 -9.19 -26.98 -2.63
N VAL A 230 -7.98 -26.61 -3.06
CA VAL A 230 -7.69 -25.26 -3.56
C VAL A 230 -8.04 -25.15 -5.04
N ASP A 231 -7.66 -26.17 -5.82
CA ASP A 231 -7.89 -26.19 -7.28
C ASP A 231 -9.39 -26.33 -7.63
N ALA A 232 -10.25 -26.74 -6.70
CA ALA A 232 -11.70 -26.71 -6.85
C ALA A 232 -12.27 -25.30 -7.12
N TYR A 233 -11.55 -24.26 -6.71
CA TYR A 233 -11.95 -22.86 -6.92
C TYR A 233 -11.32 -22.24 -8.18
N ARG A 234 -10.61 -23.02 -9.00
CA ARG A 234 -9.89 -22.54 -10.18
C ARG A 234 -10.80 -22.48 -11.42
N PHE A 235 -10.73 -21.38 -12.15
CA PHE A 235 -11.46 -21.12 -13.38
C PHE A 235 -10.51 -20.58 -14.46
N GLN A 236 -10.77 -20.94 -15.71
CA GLN A 236 -9.98 -20.46 -16.86
C GLN A 236 -10.39 -19.05 -17.32
N SER A 237 -11.61 -18.62 -16.97
CA SER A 237 -12.13 -17.30 -17.29
C SER A 237 -12.99 -16.76 -16.15
N LEU A 238 -13.27 -15.46 -16.21
CA LEU A 238 -14.20 -14.78 -15.31
C LEU A 238 -15.68 -15.15 -15.57
N ASP A 239 -15.97 -15.91 -16.62
CA ASP A 239 -17.36 -16.29 -16.94
C ASP A 239 -17.95 -17.16 -15.83
N GLY A 240 -17.12 -18.00 -15.17
CA GLY A 240 -17.54 -18.75 -13.99
C GLY A 240 -18.00 -17.85 -12.85
N PHE A 241 -17.37 -16.68 -12.68
CA PHE A 241 -17.81 -15.69 -11.70
C PHE A 241 -19.11 -15.00 -12.14
N ALA A 242 -19.25 -14.67 -13.43
CA ALA A 242 -20.48 -14.08 -13.95
C ALA A 242 -21.70 -15.00 -13.74
N GLN A 243 -21.53 -16.31 -13.93
CA GLN A 243 -22.60 -17.29 -13.70
C GLN A 243 -23.12 -17.26 -12.25
N LEU A 244 -22.28 -16.94 -11.25
CA LEU A 244 -22.71 -16.81 -9.85
C LEU A 244 -23.65 -15.62 -9.62
N ALA A 245 -23.65 -14.64 -10.52
CA ALA A 245 -24.49 -13.46 -10.42
C ALA A 245 -25.87 -13.61 -11.09
N LEU A 246 -26.12 -14.75 -11.76
CA LEU A 246 -27.41 -15.03 -12.40
C LEU A 246 -28.51 -15.16 -11.35
N ARG A 247 -29.62 -14.45 -11.58
CA ARG A 247 -30.83 -14.56 -10.77
C ARG A 247 -31.84 -15.47 -11.43
N THR A 248 -32.27 -16.51 -10.71
CA THR A 248 -33.41 -17.35 -11.09
C THR A 248 -34.55 -17.11 -10.11
N ARG A 249 -35.77 -16.93 -10.64
CA ARG A 249 -36.97 -16.95 -9.80
C ARG A 249 -37.18 -18.37 -9.31
N ILE A 250 -37.15 -18.56 -7.99
CA ILE A 250 -37.65 -19.78 -7.38
C ILE A 250 -39.17 -19.68 -7.43
N GLU A 251 -39.81 -20.47 -8.29
CA GLU A 251 -41.28 -20.57 -8.29
C GLU A 251 -41.72 -21.09 -6.92
N GLY A 252 -42.45 -20.24 -6.17
CA GLY A 252 -43.07 -20.66 -4.93
C GLY A 252 -44.10 -21.74 -5.22
N ARG A 253 -44.01 -22.87 -4.51
CA ARG A 253 -45.09 -23.86 -4.46
C ARG A 253 -46.37 -23.14 -4.04
N SER A 254 -47.37 -23.17 -4.93
CA SER A 254 -48.73 -22.67 -4.69
C SER A 254 -49.42 -23.46 -3.60
#